data_AF-A0A529ZEJ4-F1
#
_entry.id   AF-A0A529ZEJ4-F1
#
_cell.length_a   1.000
_cell.length_b   1.000
_cell.length_c   1.000
_cell.angle_alpha   90.00
_cell.angle_beta   90.00
_cell.angle_gamma   90.00
#
_symmetry.space_group_name_H-M   'P 1'
#
loop_
_entity.id
_entity.type
_entity.pdbx_description
1 polymer ?
#
loop_
_entity_poly.entity_id
_entity_poly.type
_entity_poly.pdbx_seq_one_letter_code
_entity_poly.pdbx_strand_id
1 'polypeptide(L)'
;MALRIGGAVLDLDRGTLRRDGEIVPIRPKTLELLAFLTRNPGRVLSKDELLQAVWPGIIVTEDSLTQSIRDARKSIGDEAQALIRTVPRRGYLF
;
A
#
# COMPACT_ATOMS: atom_id res chain seq x y z
N MET A 1 14.56 -7.20 3.49
CA MET A 1 13.72 -7.89 2.50
C MET A 1 13.23 -6.89 1.47
N ALA A 2 13.30 -7.23 0.17
CA ALA A 2 12.78 -6.40 -0.91
C ALA A 2 11.56 -7.04 -1.59
N LEU A 3 10.52 -6.26 -1.86
CA LEU A 3 9.32 -6.66 -2.62
C LEU A 3 9.26 -5.91 -3.93
N ARG A 4 8.95 -6.61 -5.03
CA ARG A 4 8.74 -5.99 -6.36
C ARG A 4 7.26 -5.84 -6.64
N ILE A 5 6.87 -4.65 -7.10
CA ILE A 5 5.49 -4.28 -7.42
C ILE A 5 5.53 -3.53 -8.76
N GLY A 6 5.20 -4.23 -9.87
CA GLY A 6 5.36 -3.64 -11.20
C GLY A 6 6.80 -3.15 -11.44
N GLY A 7 6.96 -1.88 -11.81
CA GLY A 7 8.26 -1.20 -11.97
C GLY A 7 8.88 -0.67 -10.66
N ALA A 8 8.24 -0.89 -9.52
CA ALA A 8 8.68 -0.41 -8.22
C ALA A 8 9.28 -1.52 -7.34
N VAL A 9 10.21 -1.14 -6.47
CA VAL A 9 10.88 -2.01 -5.49
C VAL A 9 10.78 -1.38 -4.11
N LEU A 10 10.10 -2.07 -3.20
CA LEU A 10 10.05 -1.72 -1.78
C LEU A 10 11.17 -2.43 -1.05
N ASP A 11 12.04 -1.68 -0.41
CA ASP A 11 13.01 -2.20 0.55
C ASP A 11 12.48 -1.95 1.96
N LEU A 12 12.05 -3.02 2.62
CA LEU A 12 11.42 -2.95 3.93
C LEU A 12 12.44 -2.78 5.05
N ASP A 13 13.70 -3.20 4.85
CA ASP A 13 14.74 -3.04 5.86
C ASP A 13 15.21 -1.59 5.88
N ARG A 14 15.26 -0.97 4.70
CA ARG A 14 15.67 0.43 4.54
C ARG A 14 14.52 1.42 4.64
N GLY A 15 13.27 0.94 4.59
CA GLY A 15 12.08 1.78 4.56
C GLY A 15 12.01 2.66 3.31
N THR A 16 12.55 2.20 2.19
CA THR A 16 12.64 2.99 0.94
C THR A 16 11.82 2.37 -0.18
N LEU A 17 11.25 3.21 -1.02
CA LEU A 17 10.67 2.82 -2.30
C LEU A 17 11.57 3.30 -3.44
N ARG A 18 11.82 2.43 -4.41
CA ARG A 18 12.43 2.83 -5.69
C ARG A 18 11.47 2.56 -6.82
N ARG A 19 11.35 3.47 -7.78
CA ARG A 19 10.59 3.29 -9.02
C ARG A 19 11.50 3.68 -10.18
N ASP A 20 11.62 2.80 -11.16
CA ASP A 20 12.50 3.01 -12.33
C ASP A 20 13.96 3.35 -11.95
N GLY A 21 14.43 2.83 -10.82
CA GLY A 21 15.77 3.06 -10.28
C GLY A 21 15.92 4.27 -9.36
N GLU A 22 14.96 5.20 -9.34
CA GLU A 22 14.98 6.40 -8.51
C GLU A 22 14.28 6.20 -7.16
N ILE A 23 14.77 6.88 -6.10
CA ILE A 23 14.12 6.84 -4.79
C ILE A 23 12.86 7.72 -4.83
N VAL A 24 11.72 7.11 -4.51
CA VAL A 24 10.44 7.81 -4.40
C VAL A 24 10.14 8.05 -2.92
N PRO A 25 9.93 9.30 -2.49
CA PRO A 25 9.51 9.60 -1.12
C PRO A 25 8.21 8.88 -0.79
N ILE A 26 8.21 8.12 0.30
CA ILE A 26 7.05 7.38 0.78
C ILE A 26 6.97 7.52 2.29
N ARG A 27 5.75 7.70 2.81
CA ARG A 27 5.53 7.73 4.26
C ARG A 27 5.67 6.31 4.83
N PRO A 28 6.22 6.13 6.05
CA PRO A 28 6.39 4.80 6.66
C PRO A 28 5.11 3.95 6.64
N LYS A 29 3.97 4.55 7.02
CA LYS A 29 2.68 3.85 7.03
C LYS A 29 2.15 3.48 5.63
N THR A 30 2.45 4.29 4.63
CA THR A 30 2.11 3.95 3.24
C THR A 30 2.97 2.80 2.73
N LEU A 31 4.24 2.73 3.14
CA LEU A 31 5.14 1.61 2.83
C LEU A 31 4.69 0.31 3.53
N GLU A 32 4.33 0.38 4.82
CA GLU A 32 3.76 -0.74 5.57
C GLU A 32 2.47 -1.25 4.91
N LEU A 33 1.57 -0.35 4.49
CA LEU A 33 0.34 -0.68 3.78
C LEU A 33 0.61 -1.41 2.46
N LEU A 34 1.53 -0.90 1.64
CA LEU A 34 1.94 -1.56 0.41
C LEU A 34 2.51 -2.95 0.69
N ALA A 35 3.39 -3.09 1.68
CA ALA A 35 3.97 -4.37 2.05
C ALA A 35 2.90 -5.38 2.48
N PHE A 36 1.89 -4.93 3.24
CA PHE A 36 0.78 -5.78 3.67
C PHE A 36 -0.10 -6.22 2.51
N LEU A 37 -0.44 -5.30 1.59
CA LEU A 37 -1.18 -5.61 0.37
C LEU A 37 -0.43 -6.64 -0.49
N THR A 38 0.86 -6.42 -0.75
CA THR A 38 1.70 -7.31 -1.58
C THR A 38 1.91 -8.69 -0.97
N ARG A 39 1.86 -8.81 0.35
CA ARG A 39 1.93 -10.11 1.05
C ARG A 39 0.61 -10.89 1.00
N ASN A 40 -0.50 -10.26 0.61
CA ASN A 40 -1.82 -10.88 0.51
C ASN A 40 -2.41 -10.75 -0.91
N PRO A 41 -1.72 -11.24 -1.96
CA PRO A 41 -2.18 -11.09 -3.34
C PRO A 41 -3.46 -11.90 -3.59
N GLY A 42 -4.34 -11.39 -4.45
CA GLY A 42 -5.54 -12.11 -4.89
C GLY A 42 -6.66 -12.21 -3.84
N ARG A 43 -6.48 -11.63 -2.64
CA ARG A 43 -7.52 -11.55 -1.60
C ARG A 43 -8.05 -10.13 -1.46
N VAL A 44 -9.36 -10.01 -1.32
CA VAL A 44 -9.97 -8.73 -0.93
C VAL A 44 -9.74 -8.52 0.57
N LEU A 45 -8.98 -7.49 0.90
CA LEU A 45 -8.72 -7.05 2.26
C LEU A 45 -9.74 -5.99 2.65
N SER A 46 -10.41 -6.19 3.78
CA SER A 46 -11.39 -5.22 4.28
C SER A 46 -10.70 -3.96 4.80
N LYS A 47 -11.45 -2.85 4.90
CA LYS A 47 -10.91 -1.62 5.47
C LYS A 47 -10.48 -1.84 6.92
N ASP A 48 -11.31 -2.47 7.75
CA ASP A 48 -10.98 -2.81 9.13
C ASP A 48 -9.72 -3.67 9.24
N GLU A 49 -9.56 -4.67 8.36
CA GLU A 49 -8.37 -5.52 8.37
C GLU A 49 -7.09 -4.73 8.04
N LEU A 50 -7.16 -3.85 7.04
CA LEU A 50 -6.05 -2.96 6.69
C LEU A 50 -5.73 -1.98 7.83
N LEU A 51 -6.77 -1.44 8.47
CA LEU A 51 -6.62 -0.54 9.62
C LEU A 51 -5.96 -1.24 10.79
N GLN A 52 -6.42 -2.44 11.16
CA GLN A 52 -5.86 -3.22 12.25
C GLN A 52 -4.43 -3.68 11.97
N ALA A 53 -4.11 -4.05 10.72
CA ALA A 53 -2.79 -4.55 10.36
C ALA A 53 -1.72 -3.46 10.31
N VAL A 54 -2.05 -2.27 9.79
CA VAL A 54 -1.08 -1.19 9.53
C VAL A 54 -1.08 -0.13 10.64
N TRP A 55 -2.22 0.08 11.31
CA TRP A 55 -2.41 1.05 12.39
C TRP A 55 -2.93 0.38 13.67
N PRO A 56 -2.20 -0.60 14.24
CA PRO A 56 -2.66 -1.30 15.44
C PRO A 56 -2.78 -0.31 16.61
N GLY A 57 -3.96 -0.27 17.22
CA GLY A 57 -4.23 0.57 18.41
C GLY A 57 -4.31 2.07 18.14
N ILE A 58 -4.36 2.50 16.88
CA ILE A 58 -4.51 3.91 16.50
C ILE A 58 -5.91 4.13 15.93
N ILE A 59 -6.64 5.09 16.49
CA ILE A 59 -7.93 5.52 15.93
C ILE A 59 -7.62 6.38 14.70
N VAL A 60 -7.63 5.75 13.53
CA VAL A 60 -7.55 6.43 12.24
C VAL A 60 -8.88 6.35 11.52
N THR A 61 -9.18 7.36 10.72
CA THR A 61 -10.41 7.41 9.93
C THR A 61 -10.27 6.63 8.63
N GLU A 62 -11.40 6.24 8.03
CA GLU A 62 -11.42 5.68 6.67
C GLU A 62 -10.80 6.64 5.63
N ASP A 63 -10.85 7.95 5.89
CA ASP A 63 -10.21 8.97 5.06
C ASP A 63 -8.68 8.82 5.09
N SER A 64 -8.10 8.54 6.26
CA SER A 64 -6.66 8.28 6.42
C SER A 64 -6.21 7.04 5.65
N LEU A 65 -7.03 5.98 5.66
CA LEU A 65 -6.79 4.78 4.84
C LEU A 65 -6.86 5.13 3.34
N THR A 66 -7.91 5.85 2.94
CA THR A 66 -8.12 6.24 1.54
C THR A 66 -6.96 7.10 1.02
N GLN A 67 -6.50 8.06 1.81
CA GLN A 67 -5.33 8.87 1.49
C GLN A 67 -4.06 8.03 1.39
N SER A 68 -3.87 7.08 2.31
CA SER A 68 -2.73 6.16 2.26
C SER A 68 -2.74 5.27 1.02
N ILE A 69 -3.91 4.81 0.56
CA ILE A 69 -4.06 4.05 -0.69
C ILE A 69 -3.75 4.94 -1.90
N ARG A 70 -4.21 6.20 -1.92
CA ARG A 70 -3.88 7.16 -2.98
C ARG A 70 -2.38 7.39 -3.08
N ASP A 71 -1.73 7.62 -1.94
CA ASP A 71 -0.29 7.84 -1.88
C ASP A 71 0.48 6.58 -2.26
N ALA A 72 0.01 5.39 -1.86
CA ALA A 72 0.57 4.11 -2.27
C ALA A 72 0.57 3.96 -3.79
N ARG A 73 -0.59 4.15 -4.44
CA ARG A 73 -0.76 4.10 -5.90
C ARG A 73 0.17 5.06 -6.60
N LYS A 74 0.19 6.33 -6.18
CA LYS A 74 1.07 7.35 -6.76
C LYS A 74 2.54 6.96 -6.65
N SER A 75 2.95 6.44 -5.50
CA SER A 75 4.34 6.09 -5.24
C SER A 75 4.83 4.94 -6.14
N ILE A 76 3.98 3.94 -6.38
CA ILE A 76 4.30 2.81 -7.28
C ILE A 76 3.97 3.08 -8.76
N GLY A 77 3.36 4.23 -9.09
CA GLY A 77 2.92 4.55 -10.46
C GLY A 77 1.61 3.85 -10.90
N ASP A 78 0.79 3.40 -9.96
CA ASP A 78 -0.48 2.69 -10.19
C ASP A 78 -1.69 3.64 -10.28
N GLU A 79 -1.60 4.67 -11.12
CA GLU A 79 -2.69 5.65 -11.28
C GLU A 79 -3.94 5.03 -11.94
N ALA A 80 -3.72 4.03 -12.80
CA ALA A 80 -4.79 3.26 -13.44
C ALA A 80 -5.49 2.26 -12.50
N GLN A 81 -5.02 2.13 -11.24
CA GLN A 81 -5.54 1.15 -10.25
C GLN A 81 -5.50 -0.30 -10.78
N ALA A 82 -4.47 -0.64 -11.54
CA ALA A 82 -4.26 -1.97 -12.10
C ALA A 82 -3.71 -2.94 -11.04
N LEU A 83 -2.90 -2.45 -10.10
CA LEU A 83 -2.31 -3.24 -9.02
C LEU A 83 -3.19 -3.18 -7.77
N ILE A 84 -3.39 -1.99 -7.21
CA ILE A 84 -4.23 -1.80 -6.03
C ILE A 84 -5.65 -1.46 -6.50
N ARG A 85 -6.51 -2.46 -6.59
CA ARG A 85 -7.89 -2.31 -7.05
C ARG A 85 -8.84 -2.00 -5.90
N THR A 86 -9.73 -1.04 -6.11
CA THR A 86 -10.83 -0.78 -5.18
C THR A 86 -11.96 -1.78 -5.43
N VAL A 87 -12.41 -2.48 -4.39
CA VAL A 87 -13.60 -3.34 -4.44
C VAL A 87 -14.73 -2.64 -3.67
N PRO A 88 -15.75 -2.09 -4.37
CA PRO A 88 -16.79 -1.29 -3.74
C PRO A 88 -17.44 -2.00 -2.55
N ARG A 89 -17.59 -1.28 -1.44
CA ARG A 89 -18.18 -1.75 -0.17
C ARG A 89 -17.48 -2.96 0.49
N ARG A 90 -16.36 -3.44 -0.06
CA ARG A 90 -15.62 -4.58 0.48
C ARG A 90 -14.22 -4.21 0.95
N GLY A 91 -13.49 -3.39 0.18
CA GLY A 91 -12.14 -2.95 0.54
C GLY A 91 -11.22 -2.89 -0.68
N TYR A 92 -10.03 -3.48 -0.58
CA TYR A 92 -8.99 -3.38 -1.60
C TYR A 92 -8.43 -4.76 -1.97
N LEU A 93 -8.02 -4.90 -3.23
CA LEU A 93 -7.42 -6.11 -3.77
C LEU A 93 -6.06 -5.73 -4.38
N PHE A 94 -5.05 -6.56 -4.14
CA PHE A 94 -3.73 -6.47 -4.73
C PHE A 94 -3.50 -7.62 -5.72
#